data_AF-A0AAU8CIF3-F1
#
_entry.id   AF-A0AAU8CIF3-F1
#
_cell.length_a   1.000
_cell.length_b   1.000
_cell.length_c   1.000
_cell.angle_alpha   90.00
_cell.angle_beta   90.00
_cell.angle_gamma   90.00
#
_symmetry.space_group_name_H-M   'P 1'
#
loop_
_entity.id
_entity.type
_entity.pdbx_description
1 polymer ?
#
loop_
_entity_poly.entity_id
_entity_poly.type
_entity_poly.pdbx_seq_one_letter_code
_entity_poly.pdbx_strand_id
1 'polypeptide(L)'
;MNTERQSNVIAAVFHNGYNASKRYHYFCKYPVRVGDHVIVDSPYSGYACVKVVDVLPNGSIKATKPVIQVVDDGDYRADIERQKRIAQIKAKLKARQAEIAELEFFRHLAKIDKESSALVAELEQLAA
;
A
#
# COMPACT_ATOMS: atom_id res chain seq x y z
N MET A 1 -22.60 -4.75 -35.50
CA MET A 1 -21.49 -4.86 -34.53
C MET A 1 -21.89 -5.92 -33.52
N ASN A 2 -21.66 -7.20 -33.82
CA ASN A 2 -20.43 -7.96 -33.58
C ASN A 2 -20.28 -8.36 -32.10
N THR A 3 -20.44 -9.67 -31.89
CA THR A 3 -19.89 -10.55 -30.85
C THR A 3 -20.21 -10.27 -29.39
N GLU A 4 -20.96 -11.20 -28.80
CA GLU A 4 -20.83 -11.68 -27.41
C GLU A 4 -20.47 -10.60 -26.39
N ARG A 5 -21.50 -9.94 -25.84
CA ARG A 5 -21.41 -9.50 -24.45
C ARG A 5 -21.33 -10.76 -23.58
N GLN A 6 -20.18 -11.43 -23.54
CA GLN A 6 -19.84 -12.25 -22.39
C GLN A 6 -19.91 -11.28 -21.21
N SER A 7 -20.99 -11.38 -20.46
CA SER A 7 -21.19 -10.67 -19.22
C SER A 7 -20.10 -11.18 -18.28
N ASN A 8 -18.94 -10.51 -18.31
CA ASN A 8 -17.80 -10.86 -17.48
C ASN A 8 -18.29 -10.87 -16.03
N VAL A 9 -18.30 -12.04 -15.41
CA VAL A 9 -18.60 -12.14 -14.00
C VAL A 9 -17.29 -11.93 -13.26
N ILE A 10 -17.33 -11.13 -12.21
CA ILE A 10 -16.19 -10.99 -11.31
C ILE A 10 -16.46 -11.69 -10.00
N ALA A 11 -15.41 -12.20 -9.36
CA ALA A 11 -15.45 -12.51 -7.94
C ALA A 11 -14.82 -11.33 -7.18
N ALA A 12 -15.50 -10.85 -6.15
CA ALA A 12 -15.04 -9.74 -5.33
C ALA A 12 -15.18 -10.04 -3.83
N VAL A 13 -14.37 -9.36 -3.03
CA VAL A 13 -14.37 -9.45 -1.56
C VAL A 13 -14.50 -8.05 -0.96
N PHE A 14 -15.13 -7.97 0.21
CA PHE A 14 -15.24 -6.72 0.95
C PHE A 14 -13.92 -6.38 1.65
N HIS A 15 -13.56 -5.09 1.70
CA HIS A 15 -12.31 -4.63 2.30
C HIS A 15 -12.17 -4.95 3.79
N ASN A 16 -13.26 -4.78 4.56
CA ASN A 16 -13.28 -4.93 6.01
C ASN A 16 -14.52 -5.73 6.45
N GLY A 17 -14.34 -6.59 7.45
CA GLY A 17 -15.42 -7.32 8.13
C GLY A 17 -15.25 -8.85 8.14
N TYR A 18 -16.15 -9.54 8.84
CA TYR A 18 -16.22 -11.01 8.97
C TYR A 18 -16.23 -11.77 7.63
N ASN A 19 -16.57 -11.08 6.54
CA ASN A 19 -16.69 -11.61 5.19
C ASN A 19 -15.50 -11.27 4.26
N ALA A 20 -14.38 -10.76 4.76
CA ALA A 20 -13.21 -10.41 3.92
C ALA A 20 -12.63 -11.63 3.17
N SER A 21 -12.88 -12.86 3.65
CA SER A 21 -12.51 -14.11 2.97
C SER A 21 -13.60 -14.64 2.02
N LYS A 22 -14.83 -14.12 2.12
CA LYS A 22 -15.98 -14.63 1.36
C LYS A 22 -16.04 -13.94 0.00
N ARG A 23 -16.00 -14.77 -1.05
CA ARG A 23 -16.10 -14.31 -2.44
C ARG A 23 -17.55 -14.22 -2.88
N TYR A 24 -17.92 -13.06 -3.42
CA TYR A 24 -19.22 -12.80 -4.00
C TYR A 24 -19.07 -12.58 -5.50
N HIS A 25 -20.07 -13.02 -6.28
CA HIS A 25 -20.01 -12.92 -7.73
C HIS A 25 -20.95 -11.83 -8.22
N TYR A 26 -20.48 -11.00 -9.15
CA TYR A 26 -21.23 -9.88 -9.70
C TYR A 26 -21.10 -9.84 -11.22
N PHE A 27 -22.18 -9.46 -11.90
CA PHE A 27 -22.12 -9.17 -13.33
C PHE A 27 -21.38 -7.86 -13.56
N CYS A 28 -20.30 -7.88 -14.34
CA CYS A 28 -19.51 -6.70 -14.64
C CYS A 28 -19.57 -6.39 -16.14
N LYS A 29 -20.07 -5.19 -16.47
CA LYS A 29 -20.03 -4.64 -17.83
C LYS A 29 -18.77 -3.82 -18.11
N TYR A 30 -17.94 -3.59 -17.10
CA TYR A 30 -16.77 -2.73 -17.18
C TYR A 30 -15.50 -3.57 -17.39
N PRO A 31 -14.50 -3.02 -18.10
CA PRO A 31 -13.20 -3.68 -18.24
C PRO A 31 -12.42 -3.54 -16.92
N VAL A 32 -12.57 -4.52 -16.03
CA VAL A 32 -11.89 -4.55 -14.72
C VAL A 32 -10.85 -5.67 -14.68
N ARG A 33 -9.86 -5.51 -13.81
CA ARG A 33 -8.78 -6.46 -13.56
C ARG A 33 -8.78 -6.90 -12.10
N VAL A 34 -8.10 -8.01 -11.84
CA VAL A 34 -7.83 -8.43 -10.46
C VAL A 34 -7.04 -7.33 -9.74
N GLY A 35 -7.51 -6.96 -8.55
CA GLY A 35 -6.96 -5.87 -7.75
C GLY A 35 -7.73 -4.56 -7.85
N ASP A 36 -8.60 -4.39 -8.86
CA ASP A 36 -9.41 -3.18 -9.01
C ASP A 36 -10.49 -3.08 -7.93
N HIS A 37 -10.98 -1.86 -7.74
CA HIS A 37 -12.04 -1.53 -6.81
C HIS A 37 -13.33 -1.20 -7.55
N VAL A 38 -14.44 -1.77 -7.11
CA VAL A 38 -15.75 -1.56 -7.72
C VAL A 38 -16.82 -1.32 -6.67
N ILE A 39 -17.85 -0.59 -7.05
CA ILE A 39 -19.03 -0.33 -6.22
C ILE A 39 -20.13 -1.35 -6.56
N VAL A 40 -20.67 -1.98 -5.52
CA VAL A 40 -21.78 -2.95 -5.61
C VAL A 40 -22.88 -2.60 -4.62
N ASP A 41 -24.10 -3.05 -4.88
CA ASP A 41 -25.22 -2.92 -3.95
C ASP A 41 -25.25 -4.09 -2.95
N SER A 42 -24.78 -3.84 -1.73
CA SER A 42 -24.78 -4.79 -0.61
C SER A 42 -26.13 -4.76 0.12
N PRO A 43 -26.77 -5.92 0.39
CA PRO A 43 -28.05 -5.99 1.09
C PRO A 43 -28.07 -5.31 2.46
N TYR A 44 -26.92 -5.26 3.16
CA TYR A 44 -26.84 -4.80 4.54
C TYR A 44 -26.31 -3.37 4.69
N SER A 45 -25.53 -2.90 3.71
CA SER A 45 -24.79 -1.65 3.81
C SER A 45 -25.07 -0.68 2.66
N GLY A 46 -25.98 -1.03 1.75
CA GLY A 46 -26.20 -0.27 0.51
C GLY A 46 -24.97 -0.31 -0.39
N TYR A 47 -24.63 0.81 -1.01
CA TYR A 47 -23.47 0.90 -1.89
C TYR A 47 -22.17 0.67 -1.13
N ALA A 48 -21.42 -0.36 -1.54
CA ALA A 48 -20.20 -0.78 -0.91
C ALA A 48 -19.06 -0.92 -1.93
N CYS A 49 -17.86 -0.50 -1.54
CA CYS A 49 -16.65 -0.76 -2.29
C CYS A 49 -16.15 -2.17 -2.00
N VAL A 50 -15.85 -2.92 -3.05
CA VAL A 50 -15.29 -4.28 -2.99
C VAL A 50 -14.09 -4.39 -3.91
N LYS A 51 -13.17 -5.28 -3.55
CA LYS A 51 -11.98 -5.58 -4.32
C LYS A 51 -12.21 -6.75 -5.24
N VAL A 52 -11.90 -6.60 -6.53
CA VAL A 52 -11.90 -7.70 -7.50
C VAL A 52 -10.77 -8.66 -7.19
N VAL A 53 -11.09 -9.94 -7.00
CA VAL A 53 -10.12 -11.01 -6.75
C VAL A 53 -10.03 -12.02 -7.88
N ASP A 54 -11.02 -12.06 -8.77
CA ASP A 54 -11.04 -12.95 -9.92
C ASP A 54 -11.94 -12.40 -11.04
N VAL A 55 -11.63 -12.77 -12.29
CA VAL A 55 -12.44 -12.46 -13.47
C VAL A 55 -12.80 -13.77 -14.14
N LEU A 56 -14.10 -14.07 -14.18
CA LEU A 56 -14.67 -15.32 -14.66
C LEU A 56 -15.30 -15.11 -16.05
N PRO A 57 -14.55 -15.33 -17.15
CA PRO A 57 -15.04 -15.11 -18.52
C PRO A 57 -16.20 -16.05 -18.88
N ASN A 58 -16.24 -17.25 -18.29
CA ASN A 58 -17.31 -18.23 -18.50
C ASN A 58 -18.55 -17.98 -17.63
N GLY A 59 -18.60 -16.86 -16.89
CA GLY A 59 -19.70 -16.52 -16.00
C GLY A 59 -19.72 -17.30 -14.68
N SER A 60 -20.76 -17.08 -13.87
CA SER A 60 -21.02 -17.82 -12.63
C SER A 60 -22.50 -17.80 -12.31
N ILE A 61 -23.08 -18.97 -11.98
CA ILE A 61 -24.48 -19.10 -11.54
C ILE A 61 -24.73 -18.35 -10.23
N LYS A 62 -23.65 -18.07 -9.46
CA LYS A 62 -23.73 -17.35 -8.19
C LYS A 62 -23.87 -15.84 -8.35
N ALA A 63 -23.72 -15.31 -9.56
CA ALA A 63 -23.85 -13.87 -9.81
C ALA A 63 -25.33 -13.49 -9.86
N THR A 64 -25.75 -12.59 -8.99
CA THR A 64 -27.15 -12.14 -8.89
C THR A 64 -27.31 -10.64 -9.08
N LYS A 65 -26.28 -9.84 -8.81
CA LYS A 65 -26.31 -8.38 -8.88
C LYS A 65 -25.24 -7.83 -9.83
N PRO A 66 -25.50 -6.70 -10.50
CA PRO A 66 -24.50 -6.05 -11.33
C PRO A 66 -23.54 -5.17 -10.51
N VAL A 67 -22.34 -4.95 -11.05
CA VAL A 67 -21.43 -3.88 -10.65
C VAL A 67 -22.04 -2.54 -11.04
N ILE A 68 -22.03 -1.58 -10.12
CA ILE A 68 -22.59 -0.25 -10.31
C ILE A 68 -21.57 0.65 -11.01
N GLN A 69 -20.34 0.69 -10.50
CA GLN A 69 -19.29 1.57 -10.99
C GLN A 69 -17.90 1.04 -10.66
N VAL A 70 -16.91 1.37 -11.47
CA VAL A 70 -15.49 1.14 -11.18
C VAL A 70 -14.93 2.36 -10.46
N VAL A 71 -14.17 2.13 -9.40
CA VAL A 71 -13.51 3.18 -8.63
C VAL A 71 -12.18 3.51 -9.29
N ASP A 72 -11.95 4.78 -9.56
CA ASP A 72 -10.63 5.31 -9.89
C ASP A 72 -9.97 5.82 -8.61
N ASP A 73 -8.99 5.08 -8.09
CA ASP A 73 -8.25 5.40 -6.87
C ASP A 73 -6.78 5.75 -7.15
N GLY A 74 -6.44 6.07 -8.40
CA GLY A 74 -5.06 6.33 -8.83
C GLY A 74 -4.35 7.39 -8.00
N ASP A 75 -4.97 8.57 -7.85
CA ASP A 75 -4.41 9.69 -7.09
C ASP A 75 -4.25 9.34 -5.61
N TYR A 76 -5.23 8.64 -5.02
CA TYR A 76 -5.18 8.21 -3.63
C TYR A 76 -4.00 7.25 -3.38
N ARG A 77 -3.79 6.29 -4.28
CA ARG A 77 -2.66 5.35 -4.18
C ARG A 77 -1.32 6.05 -4.35
N ALA A 78 -1.21 6.97 -5.31
CA ALA A 78 -0.02 7.78 -5.52
C ALA A 78 0.32 8.61 -4.26
N ASP A 79 -0.69 9.14 -3.59
CA ASP A 79 -0.54 9.88 -2.33
C ASP A 79 -0.02 9.01 -1.19
N ILE A 80 -0.58 7.81 -1.02
CA ILE A 80 -0.10 6.85 -0.02
C ILE A 80 1.36 6.47 -0.28
N GLU A 81 1.73 6.17 -1.52
CA GLU A 81 3.09 5.81 -1.87
C GLU A 81 4.06 6.96 -1.63
N ARG A 82 3.68 8.18 -2.01
CA ARG A 82 4.44 9.40 -1.73
C ARG A 82 4.64 9.62 -0.24
N GLN A 83 3.60 9.47 0.58
CA GLN A 83 3.72 9.61 2.03
C GLN A 83 4.62 8.53 2.65
N LYS A 84 4.49 7.27 2.21
CA LYS A 84 5.40 6.19 2.63
C LYS A 84 6.85 6.50 2.29
N ARG A 85 7.10 7.03 1.09
CA ARG A 85 8.46 7.40 0.67
C ARG A 85 9.02 8.56 1.50
N ILE A 86 8.21 9.59 1.77
CA ILE A 86 8.60 10.71 2.65
C ILE A 86 8.94 10.19 4.05
N ALA A 87 8.13 9.31 4.63
CA ALA A 87 8.39 8.73 5.94
C ALA A 87 9.71 7.93 5.97
N GLN A 88 9.97 7.10 4.95
CA GLN A 88 11.23 6.37 4.82
C GLN A 88 12.44 7.31 4.72
N ILE A 89 12.34 8.37 3.93
CA ILE A 89 13.43 9.36 3.79
C ILE A 89 13.67 10.07 5.12
N LYS A 90 12.61 10.54 5.79
CA LYS A 90 12.72 11.18 7.11
C LYS A 90 13.36 10.25 8.15
N ALA A 91 12.99 8.97 8.17
CA ALA A 91 13.60 7.99 9.07
C ALA A 91 15.10 7.83 8.82
N LYS A 92 15.52 7.72 7.55
CA LYS A 92 16.95 7.65 7.18
C LYS A 92 17.71 8.91 7.56
N LEU A 93 17.13 10.08 7.31
CA LEU A 93 17.76 11.36 7.68
C LEU A 93 17.90 11.49 9.19
N LYS A 94 16.89 11.09 9.97
CA LYS A 94 16.93 11.13 11.43
C LYS A 94 17.98 10.18 12.00
N ALA A 95 18.11 8.97 11.45
CA ALA A 95 19.16 8.03 11.85
C ALA A 95 20.55 8.63 11.59
N ARG A 96 20.78 9.18 10.40
CA ARG A 96 22.06 9.81 10.04
C ARG A 96 22.36 11.07 10.85
N GLN A 97 21.33 11.85 11.21
CA GLN A 97 21.48 12.99 12.10
C GLN A 97 21.95 12.56 13.49
N ALA A 98 21.40 11.46 14.02
CA ALA A 98 21.80 10.93 15.32
C ALA A 98 23.28 10.47 15.30
N GLU A 99 23.69 9.74 14.26
CA GLU A 99 25.09 9.32 14.07
C GLU A 99 26.05 10.52 14.00
N ILE A 100 25.69 11.57 13.25
CA ILE A 100 26.52 12.78 13.13
C ILE A 100 26.58 13.52 14.47
N ALA A 101 25.46 13.68 15.16
CA ALA A 101 25.42 14.38 16.45
C ALA A 101 26.25 13.67 17.52
N GLU A 102 26.22 12.33 17.53
CA GLU A 102 27.04 11.51 18.42
C GLU A 102 28.54 11.66 18.12
N LEU A 103 28.93 11.60 16.84
CA LEU A 103 30.31 11.86 16.41
C LEU A 103 30.78 13.27 16.77
N GLU A 104 29.96 14.29 16.55
CA GLU A 104 30.28 15.68 16.92
C GLU A 104 30.41 15.85 18.43
N PHE A 105 29.57 15.18 19.20
CA PHE A 105 29.65 15.16 20.66
C PHE A 105 30.97 14.53 21.14
N PHE A 106 31.35 13.36 20.60
CA PHE A 106 32.63 12.75 20.94
C PHE A 106 33.83 13.62 20.51
N ARG A 107 33.78 14.23 19.33
CA ARG A 107 34.78 15.21 18.90
C ARG A 107 34.88 16.42 19.81
N HIS A 108 33.76 16.85 20.41
CA HIS A 108 33.78 17.94 21.39
C HIS A 108 34.42 17.48 22.71
N LEU A 109 34.07 16.30 23.22
CA LEU A 109 34.70 15.71 24.41
C LEU A 109 36.21 15.50 24.25
N ALA A 110 36.65 15.04 23.07
CA ALA A 110 38.05 14.88 22.72
C ALA A 110 38.88 16.18 22.78
N LYS A 111 38.24 17.37 22.74
CA LYS A 111 38.94 18.65 22.90
C LYS A 111 39.19 19.01 24.36
N ILE A 112 38.43 18.41 25.28
CA ILE A 112 38.42 18.73 26.71
C ILE A 112 39.22 17.67 27.48
N ASP A 113 39.14 16.42 27.07
CA ASP A 113 39.77 15.28 27.73
C ASP A 113 40.74 14.51 26.80
N LYS A 114 41.92 14.18 27.34
CA LYS A 114 43.01 13.51 26.59
C LYS A 114 42.69 12.04 26.30
N GLU A 115 41.99 11.35 27.19
CA GLU A 115 41.64 9.94 26.99
C GLU A 115 40.57 9.81 25.90
N SER A 116 39.56 10.69 25.95
CA SER A 116 38.56 10.85 24.90
C SER A 116 39.17 11.20 23.54
N SER A 117 40.26 11.97 23.51
CA SER A 117 40.99 12.29 22.26
C SER A 117 41.62 11.06 21.60
N ALA A 118 42.24 10.19 22.39
CA ALA A 118 42.82 8.94 21.89
C ALA A 118 41.73 7.99 21.36
N LEU A 119 40.61 7.86 22.08
CA LEU A 119 39.49 7.00 21.68
C LEU A 119 38.80 7.47 20.39
N VAL A 120 38.64 8.79 20.18
CA VAL A 120 38.09 9.33 18.93
C VAL A 120 39.05 9.11 17.76
N ALA A 121 40.35 9.26 17.97
CA ALA A 121 41.35 9.00 16.92
C ALA A 121 41.38 7.52 16.50
N GLU A 122 41.25 6.60 17.46
CA GLU A 122 41.13 5.17 17.18
C GLU A 122 39.83 4.84 16.43
N LEU A 123 38.71 5.44 16.83
CA LEU A 123 37.41 5.25 16.18
C LEU A 123 37.41 5.78 14.73
N GLU A 124 38.07 6.90 14.45
CA GLU A 124 38.22 7.42 13.08
C GLU A 124 39.15 6.56 12.21
N GLN A 125 40.18 5.92 12.79
CA GLN A 125 41.05 4.97 12.05
C GLN A 125 40.33 3.67 11.68
N LEU A 126 39.41 3.19 12.52
CA LEU A 126 38.64 1.96 12.26
C LEU A 126 37.46 2.17 11.29
N ALA A 127 36.98 3.40 11.15
CA ALA A 127 35.85 3.74 10.29
C ALA A 127 36.25 4.22 8.86
N ALA A 128 37.56 4.37 8.60
CA ALA A 128 38.13 4.75 7.30
C ALA A 128 38.32 3.55 6.35
#